data_AF-A0A401GCR2-F1
#
_entry.id   AF-A0A401GCR2-F1
#
_cell.length_a   1.000
_cell.length_b   1.000
_cell.length_c   1.000
_cell.angle_alpha   90.00
_cell.angle_beta   90.00
_cell.angle_gamma   90.00
#
_symmetry.space_group_name_H-M   'P 1'
#
loop_
_entity.id
_entity.type
_entity.pdbx_description
1 polymer ?
#
loop_
_entity_poly.entity_id
_entity_poly.type
_entity_poly.pdbx_seq_one_letter_code
_entity_poly.pdbx_strand_id
1 'polypeptide(L)'
;MVRTTYSSTASPPPEYSSTYDPPNFYSQPVADERTPLNPGNTRRAAGPRNNRMYWQTINTTELIVIPTEPTATRTLGRSLLYTVLLLIVAAFIVENTWIATNCAEHRQELERWERERKDLERQREEERQQWEREKREDERRRREEERRRLGLYWDEPQAKNCVSYGTREHTARLRNIPSGYNWVQACEEMSIEIHNRTIDTPSRCEDAGASGIFGHWQVGFEEPACVPYWGDLYDKGCVGYGTRLHRFEARLWNLQKDDDWTNMCGTTPAVIHGVHHAKPTYCEYRGAFYGMVGMWDQSDLRCR
;
A
#
# COMPACT_ATOMS: atom_id res chain seq x y z
N MET A 1 -41.84 -70.92 2.26
CA MET A 1 -42.43 -69.88 1.39
C MET A 1 -43.31 -68.98 2.23
N VAL A 2 -42.80 -67.81 2.63
CA VAL A 2 -43.60 -66.74 3.24
C VAL A 2 -43.05 -65.45 2.65
N ARG A 3 -43.86 -64.79 1.81
CA ARG A 3 -43.55 -63.48 1.20
C ARG A 3 -44.04 -62.40 2.13
N THR A 4 -43.13 -61.56 2.62
CA THR A 4 -43.46 -60.33 3.34
C THR A 4 -43.39 -59.18 2.35
N THR A 5 -44.53 -58.61 1.98
CA THR A 5 -44.63 -57.41 1.13
C THR A 5 -44.67 -56.18 2.03
N TYR A 6 -43.66 -55.31 1.91
CA TYR A 6 -43.68 -53.97 2.49
C TYR A 6 -44.23 -52.97 1.47
N SER A 7 -45.33 -52.31 1.83
CA SER A 7 -45.94 -51.22 1.07
C SER A 7 -45.37 -49.90 1.60
N SER A 8 -44.71 -49.12 0.75
CA SER A 8 -44.06 -47.87 1.11
C SER A 8 -44.80 -46.70 0.45
N THR A 9 -45.66 -46.02 1.20
CA THR A 9 -46.27 -44.75 0.79
C THR A 9 -45.40 -43.61 1.31
N ALA A 10 -44.57 -43.04 0.43
CA ALA A 10 -43.87 -41.78 0.69
C ALA A 10 -44.68 -40.63 0.08
N SER A 11 -45.11 -39.69 0.91
CA SER A 11 -45.71 -38.43 0.48
C SER A 11 -44.65 -37.53 -0.17
N PRO A 12 -44.99 -36.75 -1.22
CA PRO A 12 -44.07 -35.78 -1.80
C PRO A 12 -43.90 -34.57 -0.88
N PRO A 13 -42.69 -33.95 -0.84
CA PRO A 13 -42.46 -32.71 -0.10
C PRO A 13 -43.12 -31.50 -0.81
N PRO A 14 -43.48 -30.45 -0.06
CA PRO A 14 -44.10 -29.25 -0.63
C PRO A 14 -43.11 -28.42 -1.45
N GLU A 15 -43.60 -27.90 -2.59
CA GLU A 15 -42.91 -26.92 -3.43
C GLU A 15 -42.66 -25.61 -2.68
N TYR A 16 -41.38 -25.23 -2.56
CA TYR A 16 -40.98 -23.94 -2.00
C TYR A 16 -40.83 -22.93 -3.14
N SER A 17 -41.85 -22.09 -3.33
CA SER A 17 -41.79 -20.94 -4.24
C SER A 17 -40.96 -19.82 -3.58
N SER A 18 -39.79 -19.53 -4.14
CA SER A 18 -38.89 -18.46 -3.70
C SER A 18 -38.98 -17.26 -4.63
N THR A 19 -39.92 -16.36 -4.36
CA THR A 19 -39.92 -14.99 -4.88
C THR A 19 -39.21 -14.08 -3.87
N TYR A 20 -37.92 -13.82 -4.10
CA TYR A 20 -37.18 -12.74 -3.45
C TYR A 20 -36.84 -11.70 -4.53
N ASP A 21 -37.60 -10.62 -4.56
CA ASP A 21 -37.20 -9.38 -5.22
C ASP A 21 -36.21 -8.63 -4.32
N PRO A 22 -35.03 -8.23 -4.82
CA PRO A 22 -34.11 -7.39 -4.07
C PRO A 22 -34.57 -5.91 -4.09
N PRO A 23 -34.52 -5.18 -2.97
CA PRO A 23 -34.75 -3.75 -2.96
C PRO A 23 -33.55 -3.00 -3.56
N ASN A 24 -33.81 -2.25 -4.63
CA ASN A 24 -32.93 -1.22 -5.19
C ASN A 24 -32.69 -0.11 -4.15
N PHE A 25 -31.50 -0.07 -3.56
CA PHE A 25 -30.98 1.09 -2.82
C PHE A 25 -29.83 1.73 -3.62
N TYR A 26 -30.18 2.57 -4.59
CA TYR A 26 -29.29 3.62 -5.06
C TYR A 26 -29.74 4.94 -4.43
N SER A 27 -29.11 5.31 -3.32
CA SER A 27 -29.20 6.66 -2.77
C SER A 27 -28.11 7.52 -3.40
N GLN A 28 -28.52 8.51 -4.20
CA GLN A 28 -27.67 9.59 -4.67
C GLN A 28 -27.24 10.47 -3.47
N PRO A 29 -26.02 11.05 -3.47
CA PRO A 29 -25.67 12.08 -2.53
C PRO A 29 -26.31 13.41 -2.92
N VAL A 30 -27.13 13.94 -2.01
CA VAL A 30 -27.65 15.31 -2.01
C VAL A 30 -26.49 16.27 -1.75
N ALA A 31 -26.28 17.23 -2.64
CA ALA A 31 -25.39 18.36 -2.42
C ALA A 31 -26.05 19.29 -1.38
N ASP A 32 -25.45 19.41 -0.20
CA ASP A 32 -25.87 20.38 0.81
C ASP A 32 -25.03 21.67 0.65
N GLU A 33 -25.79 22.74 0.47
CA GLU A 33 -25.40 24.11 0.20
C GLU A 33 -25.38 24.84 1.55
N ARG A 34 -24.20 24.94 2.20
CA ARG A 34 -24.03 25.82 3.37
C ARG A 34 -22.71 26.55 3.37
N THR A 35 -22.78 27.78 2.86
CA THR A 35 -21.95 28.92 3.24
C THR A 35 -21.92 29.08 4.76
N PRO A 36 -20.74 29.40 5.34
CA PRO A 36 -20.74 30.49 6.30
C PRO A 36 -19.63 31.52 6.07
N LEU A 37 -20.11 32.76 6.02
CA LEU A 37 -19.54 34.03 6.46
C LEU A 37 -18.11 34.01 7.06
N ASN A 38 -17.26 34.76 6.36
CA ASN A 38 -16.07 35.45 6.83
C ASN A 38 -16.37 36.33 8.07
N PRO A 39 -15.48 36.35 9.07
CA PRO A 39 -14.95 37.64 9.47
C PRO A 39 -13.43 37.60 9.65
N GLY A 40 -12.75 38.54 9.00
CA GLY A 40 -11.33 38.73 9.14
C GLY A 40 -10.94 39.15 10.55
N ASN A 41 -9.71 38.83 10.96
CA ASN A 41 -8.73 39.85 11.31
C ASN A 41 -7.31 39.30 11.41
N THR A 42 -6.40 40.00 10.74
CA THR A 42 -5.03 40.33 11.15
C THR A 42 -4.19 39.28 11.91
N ARG A 43 -3.13 38.81 11.24
CA ARG A 43 -1.76 38.90 11.77
C ARG A 43 -0.74 38.86 10.65
N ARG A 44 0.07 39.92 10.62
CA ARG A 44 1.23 40.13 9.77
C ARG A 44 2.26 39.03 10.02
N ALA A 45 2.65 38.30 8.99
CA ALA A 45 3.93 37.61 8.93
C ALA A 45 4.66 38.12 7.69
N ALA A 46 5.76 38.83 7.95
CA ALA A 46 6.63 39.37 6.93
C ALA A 46 7.31 38.23 6.17
N GLY A 47 6.83 37.97 4.96
CA GLY A 47 7.50 37.14 3.95
C GLY A 47 8.41 38.01 3.06
N PRO A 48 9.48 37.42 2.51
CA PRO A 48 10.66 38.16 2.07
C PRO A 48 10.35 38.99 0.81
N ARG A 49 10.85 40.23 0.84
CA ARG A 49 10.84 41.16 -0.29
C ARG A 49 11.45 40.47 -1.50
N ASN A 50 10.62 40.22 -2.51
CA ASN A 50 11.05 40.01 -3.88
C ASN A 50 11.92 41.21 -4.30
N ASN A 51 13.24 41.04 -4.24
CA ASN A 51 14.17 41.90 -4.97
C ASN A 51 14.02 41.57 -6.45
N ARG A 52 12.94 42.09 -7.04
CA ARG A 52 12.79 42.24 -8.48
C ARG A 52 13.82 43.29 -8.89
N MET A 53 15.03 42.84 -9.24
CA MET A 53 16.00 43.69 -9.94
C MET A 53 15.32 44.15 -11.24
N TYR A 54 14.84 45.39 -11.22
CA TYR A 54 14.57 46.14 -12.43
C TYR A 54 15.93 46.36 -13.09
N TRP A 55 16.20 45.62 -14.17
CA TRP A 55 17.16 46.08 -15.16
C TRP A 55 16.55 47.34 -15.80
N GLN A 56 16.87 48.51 -15.25
CA GLN A 56 16.72 49.75 -15.98
C GLN A 56 17.72 49.69 -17.13
N THR A 57 17.24 49.36 -18.32
CA THR A 57 17.91 49.71 -19.56
C THR A 57 18.02 51.23 -19.59
N ILE A 58 19.21 51.75 -19.29
CA ILE A 58 19.54 53.16 -19.48
C ILE A 58 19.52 53.41 -20.99
N ASN A 59 18.39 53.92 -21.47
CA ASN A 59 18.21 54.38 -22.83
C ASN A 59 18.59 55.87 -22.86
N THR A 60 19.90 56.15 -22.89
CA THR A 60 20.43 57.50 -23.08
C THR A 60 20.72 57.73 -24.56
N THR A 61 19.67 58.04 -25.31
CA THR A 61 19.79 58.77 -26.58
C THR A 61 19.50 60.25 -26.30
N GLU A 62 20.46 60.93 -25.67
CA GLU A 62 20.55 62.39 -25.82
C GLU A 62 21.52 62.66 -26.98
N LEU A 63 20.95 63.17 -28.07
CA LEU A 63 21.66 63.61 -29.25
C LEU A 63 22.39 64.92 -28.92
N ILE A 64 23.67 64.84 -28.55
CA ILE A 64 24.54 66.01 -28.50
C ILE A 64 25.00 66.31 -29.95
N VAL A 65 24.41 67.33 -30.56
CA VAL A 65 24.86 67.90 -31.83
C VAL A 65 26.07 68.78 -31.56
N ILE A 66 27.27 68.29 -31.89
CA ILE A 66 28.53 69.04 -31.81
C ILE A 66 28.78 69.72 -33.18
N PRO A 67 29.11 71.02 -33.24
CA PRO A 67 29.46 71.70 -34.48
C PRO A 67 30.83 71.24 -34.99
N THR A 68 30.92 70.87 -36.27
CA THR A 68 32.17 70.48 -36.92
C THR A 68 32.92 71.69 -37.44
N GLU A 69 34.01 72.08 -36.77
CA GLU A 69 35.08 72.90 -37.37
C GLU A 69 36.12 71.98 -38.04
N PRO A 70 36.61 72.32 -39.24
CA PRO A 70 37.58 71.52 -39.96
C PRO A 70 38.99 71.86 -39.49
N THR A 71 39.53 71.10 -38.55
CA THR A 71 40.94 71.19 -38.16
C THR A 71 41.74 70.00 -38.66
N ALA A 72 42.64 70.32 -39.58
CA ALA A 72 43.89 69.65 -39.95
C ALA A 72 44.09 68.21 -39.43
N THR A 73 43.96 67.27 -40.37
CA THR A 73 44.43 65.88 -40.24
C THR A 73 45.96 65.85 -40.06
N ARG A 74 46.42 65.97 -38.80
CA ARG A 74 47.76 65.52 -38.42
C ARG A 74 47.73 63.99 -38.38
N THR A 75 48.53 63.39 -39.24
CA THR A 75 48.88 61.97 -39.27
C THR A 75 49.50 61.56 -37.94
N LEU A 76 48.67 61.29 -36.95
CA LEU A 76 49.05 60.58 -35.75
C LEU A 76 49.63 59.24 -36.18
N GLY A 77 50.92 59.06 -35.95
CA GLY A 77 51.64 57.85 -36.31
C GLY A 77 50.91 56.64 -35.73
N ARG A 78 50.62 55.65 -36.58
CA ARG A 78 49.94 54.39 -36.25
C ARG A 78 50.40 53.79 -34.92
N SER A 79 51.66 54.00 -34.55
CA SER A 79 52.28 53.63 -33.27
C SER A 79 51.52 54.10 -32.01
N LEU A 80 51.07 55.37 -31.94
CA LEU A 80 50.39 55.87 -30.73
C LEU A 80 49.00 55.25 -30.56
N LEU A 81 48.29 55.03 -31.68
CA LEU A 81 47.00 54.33 -31.68
C LEU A 81 47.15 52.88 -31.18
N TYR A 82 48.21 52.18 -31.58
CA TYR A 82 48.48 50.83 -31.06
C TYR A 82 48.76 50.83 -29.55
N THR A 83 49.52 51.80 -29.03
CA THR A 83 49.80 51.86 -27.58
C THR A 83 48.55 52.13 -26.76
N VAL A 84 47.67 53.04 -27.21
CA VAL A 84 46.42 53.33 -26.52
C VAL A 84 45.48 52.14 -26.59
N LEU A 85 45.38 51.46 -27.74
CA LEU A 85 44.56 50.26 -27.89
C LEU A 85 45.04 49.11 -27.00
N LEU A 86 46.35 48.90 -26.87
CA LEU A 86 46.92 47.91 -25.95
C LEU A 86 46.60 48.20 -24.48
N LEU A 87 46.63 49.46 -24.06
CA LEU A 87 46.26 49.84 -22.69
C LEU A 87 44.77 49.61 -22.41
N ILE A 88 43.90 49.92 -23.37
CA ILE A 88 42.45 49.66 -23.26
C ILE A 88 42.20 48.14 -23.16
N VAL A 89 42.85 47.35 -24.01
CA VAL A 89 42.73 45.88 -23.97
C VAL A 89 43.25 45.32 -22.65
N ALA A 90 44.39 45.81 -22.16
CA ALA A 90 44.96 45.38 -20.88
C ALA A 90 44.03 45.72 -19.69
N ALA A 91 43.47 46.93 -19.65
CA ALA A 91 42.51 47.33 -18.63
C ALA A 91 41.25 46.46 -18.66
N PHE A 92 40.72 46.18 -19.85
CA PHE A 92 39.58 45.28 -20.02
C PHE A 92 39.91 43.86 -19.53
N ILE A 93 41.11 43.33 -19.81
CA ILE A 93 41.53 42.01 -19.30
C ILE A 93 41.60 42.01 -17.76
N VAL A 94 42.16 43.05 -17.14
CA VAL A 94 42.21 43.17 -15.67
C VAL A 94 40.82 43.25 -15.06
N GLU A 95 39.92 44.05 -15.64
CA GLU A 95 38.55 44.19 -15.16
C GLU A 95 37.76 42.90 -15.30
N ASN A 96 37.87 42.21 -16.45
CA ASN A 96 37.19 40.93 -16.66
C ASN A 96 37.73 39.81 -15.76
N THR A 97 39.04 39.78 -15.48
CA THR A 97 39.63 38.79 -14.57
C THR A 97 39.24 39.04 -13.11
N TRP A 98 39.18 40.31 -12.68
CA TRP A 98 38.69 40.68 -11.36
C TRP A 98 37.19 40.36 -11.19
N ILE A 99 36.36 40.65 -12.19
CA ILE A 99 34.94 40.26 -12.19
C ILE A 99 34.79 38.73 -12.14
N ALA A 100 35.56 38.00 -12.96
CA ALA A 100 35.49 36.54 -13.02
C ALA A 100 35.86 35.88 -11.69
N THR A 101 36.90 36.37 -11.01
CA THR A 101 37.33 35.84 -9.69
C THR A 101 36.31 36.11 -8.60
N ASN A 102 35.78 37.33 -8.49
CA ASN A 102 34.72 37.68 -7.53
C ASN A 102 33.42 36.89 -7.79
N CYS A 103 33.02 36.72 -9.06
CA CYS A 103 31.87 35.90 -9.41
C CYS A 103 32.07 34.41 -9.07
N ALA A 104 33.31 33.89 -9.21
CA ALA A 104 33.64 32.52 -8.86
C ALA A 104 33.59 32.28 -7.34
N GLU A 105 34.14 33.20 -6.55
CA GLU A 105 34.08 33.13 -5.08
C GLU A 105 32.64 33.18 -4.57
N HIS A 106 31.83 34.12 -5.07
CA HIS A 106 30.42 34.23 -4.69
C HIS A 106 29.61 32.99 -5.07
N ARG A 107 29.92 32.35 -6.22
CA ARG A 107 29.27 31.09 -6.61
C ARG A 107 29.61 29.96 -5.63
N GLN A 108 30.87 29.81 -5.24
CA GLN A 108 31.29 28.81 -4.26
C GLN A 108 30.64 29.04 -2.90
N GLU A 109 30.50 30.30 -2.50
CA GLU A 109 29.82 30.68 -1.27
C GLU A 109 28.34 30.28 -1.33
N LEU A 110 27.62 30.62 -2.41
CA LEU A 110 26.21 30.22 -2.61
C LEU A 110 26.03 28.70 -2.60
N GLU A 111 26.91 27.94 -3.26
CA GLU A 111 26.87 26.47 -3.24
C GLU A 111 27.16 25.89 -1.84
N ARG A 112 28.01 26.54 -1.05
CA ARG A 112 28.25 26.15 0.35
C ARG A 112 27.01 26.41 1.20
N TRP A 113 26.44 27.62 1.11
CA TRP A 113 25.20 27.97 1.80
C TRP A 113 24.04 27.05 1.41
N GLU A 114 23.93 26.68 0.14
CA GLU A 114 22.88 25.78 -0.33
C GLU A 114 23.05 24.37 0.23
N ARG A 115 24.29 23.85 0.28
CA ARG A 115 24.59 22.56 0.92
C ARG A 115 24.28 22.58 2.41
N GLU A 116 24.78 23.58 3.14
CA GLU A 116 24.52 23.72 4.58
C GLU A 116 23.01 23.85 4.88
N ARG A 117 22.27 24.60 4.05
CA ARG A 117 20.81 24.69 4.17
C ARG A 117 20.13 23.34 3.96
N LYS A 118 20.53 22.59 2.93
CA LYS A 118 19.99 21.25 2.65
C LYS A 118 20.32 20.27 3.78
N ASP A 119 21.53 20.33 4.33
CA ASP A 119 21.95 19.49 5.45
C ASP A 119 21.15 19.80 6.72
N LEU A 120 20.98 21.08 7.04
CA LEU A 120 20.16 21.52 8.17
C LEU A 120 18.68 21.14 8.01
N GLU A 121 18.15 21.21 6.79
CA GLU A 121 16.79 20.79 6.49
C GLU A 121 16.61 19.27 6.68
N ARG A 122 17.56 18.46 6.19
CA ARG A 122 17.59 17.02 6.43
C ARG A 122 17.68 16.67 7.91
N GLN A 123 18.58 17.31 8.65
CA GLN A 123 18.70 17.09 10.10
C GLN A 123 17.40 17.40 10.83
N ARG A 124 16.74 18.53 10.50
CA ARG A 124 15.45 18.87 11.11
C ARG A 124 14.35 17.90 10.72
N GLU A 125 14.39 17.33 9.51
CA GLU A 125 13.44 16.33 9.09
C GLU A 125 13.66 15.00 9.82
N GLU A 126 14.90 14.55 9.93
CA GLU A 126 15.28 13.36 10.70
C GLU A 126 14.90 13.51 12.17
N GLU A 127 15.18 14.66 12.78
CA GLU A 127 14.79 14.97 14.15
C GLU A 127 13.27 14.96 14.33
N ARG A 128 12.51 15.55 13.40
CA ARG A 128 11.04 15.46 13.41
C ARG A 128 10.55 14.03 13.30
N GLN A 129 11.10 13.24 12.37
CA GLN A 129 10.71 11.85 12.19
C GLN A 129 11.08 11.01 13.42
N GLN A 130 12.23 11.26 14.05
CA GLN A 130 12.65 10.59 15.27
C GLN A 130 11.72 10.94 16.44
N TRP A 131 11.43 12.22 16.63
CA TRP A 131 10.49 12.69 17.65
C TRP A 131 9.09 12.10 17.45
N GLU A 132 8.61 12.01 16.20
CA GLU A 132 7.33 11.37 15.90
C GLU A 132 7.33 9.86 16.21
N ARG A 133 8.42 9.16 15.91
CA ARG A 133 8.57 7.74 16.27
C ARG A 133 8.57 7.54 17.78
N GLU A 134 9.37 8.31 18.51
CA GLU A 134 9.45 8.25 19.97
C GLU A 134 8.10 8.57 20.62
N LYS A 135 7.41 9.61 20.14
CA LYS A 135 6.07 9.97 20.63
C LYS A 135 5.06 8.84 20.42
N ARG A 136 5.09 8.17 19.26
CA ARG A 136 4.22 7.00 18.97
C ARG A 136 4.54 5.82 19.88
N GLU A 137 5.82 5.55 20.13
CA GLU A 137 6.26 4.47 21.01
C GLU A 137 5.88 4.72 22.47
N ASP A 138 6.03 5.95 22.95
CA ASP A 138 5.63 6.37 24.30
C ASP A 138 4.11 6.28 24.48
N GLU A 139 3.34 6.70 23.48
CA GLU A 139 1.89 6.56 23.49
C GLU A 139 1.48 5.08 23.52
N ARG A 140 2.12 4.22 22.72
CA ARG A 140 1.90 2.77 22.75
C ARG A 140 2.21 2.17 24.12
N ARG A 141 3.33 2.55 24.73
CA ARG A 141 3.72 2.10 26.08
C ARG A 141 2.69 2.50 27.13
N ARG A 142 2.24 3.76 27.13
CA ARG A 142 1.21 4.25 28.05
C ARG A 142 -0.09 3.46 27.92
N ARG A 143 -0.53 3.19 26.68
CA ARG A 143 -1.72 2.38 26.39
C ARG A 143 -1.55 0.95 26.90
N GLU A 144 -0.39 0.34 26.68
CA GLU A 144 -0.10 -1.01 27.18
C GLU A 144 -0.13 -1.08 28.72
N GLU A 145 0.47 -0.10 29.40
CA GLU A 145 0.42 0.03 30.86
C GLU A 145 -1.02 0.19 31.37
N GLU A 146 -1.83 1.01 30.71
CA GLU A 146 -3.25 1.18 31.03
C GLU A 146 -4.02 -0.14 30.87
N ARG A 147 -3.83 -0.85 29.76
CA ARG A 147 -4.45 -2.17 29.53
C ARG A 147 -4.08 -3.18 30.62
N ARG A 148 -2.79 -3.22 31.00
CA ARG A 148 -2.30 -4.07 32.10
C ARG A 148 -2.96 -3.71 33.44
N ARG A 149 -3.13 -2.41 33.73
CA ARG A 149 -3.82 -1.94 34.94
C ARG A 149 -5.29 -2.34 34.98
N LEU A 150 -5.95 -2.32 33.82
CA LEU A 150 -7.35 -2.74 33.68
C LEU A 150 -7.52 -4.27 33.72
N GLY A 151 -6.42 -5.02 33.62
CA GLY A 151 -6.46 -6.48 33.58
C GLY A 151 -7.17 -7.01 32.35
N LEU A 152 -7.07 -6.32 31.21
CA LEU A 152 -7.57 -6.79 29.91
C LEU A 152 -6.71 -7.96 29.44
N TYR A 153 -7.36 -9.06 29.03
CA TYR A 153 -6.67 -10.22 28.49
C TYR A 153 -7.55 -10.97 27.49
N TRP A 154 -6.91 -11.73 26.60
CA TRP A 154 -7.56 -12.68 25.71
C TRP A 154 -7.81 -14.00 26.43
N ASP A 155 -9.02 -14.54 26.31
CA ASP A 155 -9.28 -15.94 26.67
C ASP A 155 -8.39 -16.90 25.86
N GLU A 156 -8.40 -18.17 26.24
CA GLU A 156 -7.70 -19.22 25.50
C GLU A 156 -8.12 -19.23 24.02
N PRO A 157 -7.15 -19.16 23.08
CA PRO A 157 -7.43 -19.18 21.65
C PRO A 157 -8.16 -20.45 21.24
N GLN A 158 -9.28 -20.29 20.55
CA GLN A 158 -10.06 -21.40 20.01
C GLN A 158 -9.80 -21.54 18.51
N ALA A 159 -9.27 -22.69 18.14
CA ALA A 159 -9.22 -23.15 16.75
C ALA A 159 -10.64 -23.25 16.16
N LYS A 160 -10.86 -22.60 15.01
CA LYS A 160 -12.07 -22.71 14.19
C LYS A 160 -11.74 -23.49 12.92
N ASN A 161 -12.23 -23.02 11.77
CA ASN A 161 -12.13 -23.72 10.50
C ASN A 161 -10.83 -23.37 9.77
N CYS A 162 -10.41 -24.24 8.87
CA CYS A 162 -9.32 -23.95 7.95
C CYS A 162 -9.82 -22.96 6.90
N VAL A 163 -9.07 -21.87 6.73
CA VAL A 163 -9.43 -20.80 5.80
C VAL A 163 -8.70 -20.94 4.48
N SER A 164 -7.48 -21.49 4.48
CA SER A 164 -6.69 -21.78 3.28
C SER A 164 -5.63 -22.84 3.58
N TYR A 165 -4.88 -23.27 2.56
CA TYR A 165 -3.80 -24.25 2.72
C TYR A 165 -2.81 -23.84 3.83
N GLY A 166 -2.68 -24.69 4.83
CA GLY A 166 -1.83 -24.50 6.00
C GLY A 166 -2.26 -23.38 6.94
N THR A 167 -3.46 -22.80 6.75
CA THR A 167 -3.93 -21.64 7.52
C THR A 167 -5.26 -21.91 8.21
N ARG A 168 -5.29 -21.68 9.52
CA ARG A 168 -6.47 -21.82 10.37
C ARG A 168 -6.92 -20.48 10.94
N GLU A 169 -8.23 -20.29 11.07
CA GLU A 169 -8.75 -19.20 11.88
C GLU A 169 -8.77 -19.58 13.36
N HIS A 170 -8.19 -18.73 14.19
CA HIS A 170 -8.29 -18.78 15.65
C HIS A 170 -9.11 -17.60 16.13
N THR A 171 -9.89 -17.81 17.19
CA THR A 171 -10.69 -16.76 17.82
C THR A 171 -10.49 -16.77 19.33
N ALA A 172 -10.46 -15.60 19.94
CA ALA A 172 -10.37 -15.45 21.39
C ALA A 172 -11.24 -14.29 21.84
N ARG A 173 -11.88 -14.45 23.00
CA ARG A 173 -12.75 -13.43 23.57
C ARG A 173 -11.93 -12.46 24.42
N LEU A 174 -12.16 -11.17 24.28
CA LEU A 174 -11.57 -10.15 25.12
C LEU A 174 -12.32 -10.06 26.46
N ARG A 175 -11.59 -10.13 27.57
CA ARG A 175 -12.13 -10.12 28.93
C ARG A 175 -11.80 -8.84 29.69
N ASN A 176 -12.56 -8.61 30.76
CA ASN A 176 -12.41 -7.50 31.71
C ASN A 176 -12.54 -6.10 31.10
N ILE A 177 -13.33 -5.96 30.04
CA ILE A 177 -13.58 -4.67 29.40
C ILE A 177 -14.37 -3.76 30.35
N PRO A 178 -13.80 -2.65 30.84
CA PRO A 178 -14.54 -1.71 31.68
C PRO A 178 -15.67 -1.05 30.90
N SER A 179 -16.76 -0.71 31.59
CA SER A 179 -17.86 0.05 30.98
C SER A 179 -17.35 1.38 30.43
N GLY A 180 -17.65 1.68 29.16
CA GLY A 180 -17.24 2.90 28.48
C GLY A 180 -15.79 2.91 27.96
N TYR A 181 -15.04 1.82 28.12
CA TYR A 181 -13.71 1.68 27.53
C TYR A 181 -13.79 1.44 26.01
N ASN A 182 -12.82 1.96 25.26
CA ASN A 182 -12.74 1.76 23.82
C ASN A 182 -12.23 0.34 23.50
N TRP A 183 -13.17 -0.61 23.39
CA TRP A 183 -12.85 -2.01 23.10
C TRP A 183 -12.23 -2.21 21.72
N VAL A 184 -12.56 -1.37 20.72
CA VAL A 184 -12.02 -1.47 19.35
C VAL A 184 -10.51 -1.32 19.41
N GLN A 185 -10.07 -0.25 20.09
CA GLN A 185 -8.65 0.04 20.27
C GLN A 185 -7.92 -1.07 21.03
N ALA A 186 -8.52 -1.64 22.08
CA ALA A 186 -7.91 -2.79 22.76
C ALA A 186 -7.81 -4.00 21.85
N CYS A 187 -8.87 -4.33 21.10
CA CYS A 187 -8.88 -5.48 20.23
C CYS A 187 -7.80 -5.36 19.13
N GLU A 188 -7.69 -4.22 18.46
CA GLU A 188 -6.76 -4.02 17.33
C GLU A 188 -5.28 -3.97 17.74
N GLU A 189 -4.97 -3.63 18.99
CA GLU A 189 -3.60 -3.43 19.46
C GLU A 189 -3.09 -4.51 20.43
N MET A 190 -3.95 -5.43 20.89
CA MET A 190 -3.55 -6.45 21.88
C MET A 190 -3.02 -7.72 21.22
N SER A 191 -1.78 -8.06 21.57
CA SER A 191 -1.14 -9.30 21.16
C SER A 191 -1.71 -10.53 21.86
N ILE A 192 -1.64 -11.69 21.20
CA ILE A 192 -2.00 -13.00 21.75
C ILE A 192 -0.88 -14.02 21.50
N GLU A 193 -0.82 -15.07 22.30
CA GLU A 193 0.07 -16.20 22.07
C GLU A 193 -0.71 -17.37 21.47
N ILE A 194 -0.32 -17.82 20.28
CA ILE A 194 -0.88 -19.01 19.61
C ILE A 194 0.29 -19.90 19.18
N HIS A 195 0.25 -21.18 19.54
CA HIS A 195 1.34 -22.15 19.32
C HIS A 195 2.71 -21.64 19.79
N ASN A 196 2.77 -21.06 20.99
CA ASN A 196 3.98 -20.46 21.57
C ASN A 196 4.61 -19.32 20.73
N ARG A 197 3.83 -18.69 19.85
CA ARG A 197 4.25 -17.50 19.10
C ARG A 197 3.35 -16.33 19.42
N THR A 198 3.94 -15.20 19.71
CA THR A 198 3.22 -13.94 19.91
C THR A 198 2.81 -13.38 18.55
N ILE A 199 1.52 -13.12 18.38
CA ILE A 199 0.96 -12.41 17.24
C ILE A 199 0.47 -11.05 17.73
N ASP A 200 1.02 -9.97 17.19
CA ASP A 200 0.84 -8.62 17.71
C ASP A 200 -0.60 -8.10 17.60
N THR A 201 -1.29 -8.42 16.50
CA THR A 201 -2.62 -7.87 16.22
C THR A 201 -3.54 -8.92 15.59
N PRO A 202 -4.85 -8.87 15.88
CA PRO A 202 -5.82 -9.68 15.16
C PRO A 202 -5.98 -9.21 13.72
N SER A 203 -6.41 -10.14 12.85
CA SER A 203 -6.79 -9.84 11.47
C SER A 203 -8.11 -9.06 11.41
N ARG A 204 -9.02 -9.30 12.36
CA ARG A 204 -10.27 -8.53 12.54
C ARG A 204 -10.79 -8.63 13.96
N CYS A 205 -11.64 -7.67 14.31
CA CYS A 205 -12.35 -7.59 15.58
C CYS A 205 -13.85 -7.68 15.34
N GLU A 206 -14.55 -8.48 16.14
CA GLU A 206 -15.99 -8.69 16.04
C GLU A 206 -16.67 -8.37 17.38
N ASP A 207 -17.72 -7.56 17.35
CA ASP A 207 -18.64 -7.39 18.49
C ASP A 207 -19.81 -8.36 18.34
N ALA A 208 -19.78 -9.45 19.10
CA ALA A 208 -20.83 -10.47 19.13
C ALA A 208 -21.92 -10.16 20.17
N GLY A 209 -22.05 -8.89 20.60
CA GLY A 209 -23.08 -8.41 21.52
C GLY A 209 -22.97 -9.06 22.90
N ALA A 210 -24.01 -9.79 23.32
CA ALA A 210 -24.02 -10.48 24.61
C ALA A 210 -22.88 -11.51 24.77
N SER A 211 -22.39 -12.05 23.65
CA SER A 211 -21.25 -12.97 23.61
C SER A 211 -19.90 -12.27 23.81
N GLY A 212 -19.87 -10.93 23.77
CA GLY A 212 -18.68 -10.12 23.97
C GLY A 212 -17.89 -9.84 22.69
N ILE A 213 -16.69 -9.31 22.87
CA ILE A 213 -15.79 -8.91 21.78
C ILE A 213 -14.82 -10.05 21.48
N PHE A 214 -14.63 -10.36 20.20
CA PHE A 214 -13.73 -11.40 19.72
C PHE A 214 -12.65 -10.81 18.80
N GLY A 215 -11.42 -11.29 18.98
CA GLY A 215 -10.37 -11.15 17.98
C GLY A 215 -10.32 -12.40 17.10
N HIS A 216 -9.96 -12.22 15.83
CA HIS A 216 -9.76 -13.32 14.88
C HIS A 216 -8.35 -13.26 14.30
N TRP A 217 -7.66 -14.39 14.26
CA TRP A 217 -6.31 -14.52 13.72
C TRP A 217 -6.27 -15.61 12.66
N GLN A 218 -5.70 -15.30 11.50
CA GLN A 218 -5.39 -16.31 10.48
C GLN A 218 -3.96 -16.80 10.69
N VAL A 219 -3.82 -18.03 11.21
CA VAL A 219 -2.54 -18.61 11.62
C VAL A 219 -2.07 -19.60 10.58
N GLY A 220 -0.99 -19.26 9.88
CA GLY A 220 -0.40 -20.05 8.78
C GLY A 220 0.76 -20.97 9.20
N PHE A 221 0.93 -21.25 10.48
CA PHE A 221 2.03 -22.05 11.01
C PHE A 221 1.51 -23.08 12.01
N GLU A 222 2.13 -24.27 12.00
CA GLU A 222 1.82 -25.34 12.96
C GLU A 222 0.35 -25.81 12.92
N GLU A 223 -0.26 -25.76 11.72
CA GLU A 223 -1.64 -26.19 11.44
C GLU A 223 -1.71 -27.45 10.55
N PRO A 224 -1.22 -28.61 11.00
CA PRO A 224 -1.18 -29.83 10.17
C PRO A 224 -2.57 -30.31 9.73
N ALA A 225 -3.61 -29.99 10.51
CA ALA A 225 -4.99 -30.33 10.17
C ALA A 225 -5.57 -29.47 9.04
N CYS A 226 -4.93 -28.34 8.69
CA CYS A 226 -5.29 -27.48 7.56
C CYS A 226 -4.40 -27.67 6.34
N VAL A 227 -3.67 -28.80 6.28
CA VAL A 227 -2.86 -29.19 5.12
C VAL A 227 -3.59 -30.29 4.36
N PRO A 228 -4.52 -29.94 3.45
CA PRO A 228 -5.13 -30.92 2.58
C PRO A 228 -4.10 -31.43 1.56
N TYR A 229 -4.39 -32.59 0.98
CA TYR A 229 -3.53 -33.18 -0.04
C TYR A 229 -4.34 -33.74 -1.20
N TRP A 230 -3.71 -33.78 -2.37
CA TRP A 230 -4.30 -34.37 -3.56
C TRP A 230 -4.14 -35.89 -3.52
N GLY A 231 -5.21 -36.61 -3.80
CA GLY A 231 -5.19 -38.06 -3.98
C GLY A 231 -4.61 -38.45 -5.34
N ASP A 232 -5.04 -39.61 -5.84
CA ASP A 232 -4.58 -40.10 -7.15
C ASP A 232 -4.87 -39.10 -8.26
N LEU A 233 -3.87 -38.90 -9.13
CA LEU A 233 -3.97 -38.06 -10.31
C LEU A 233 -4.55 -38.88 -11.47
N TYR A 234 -5.69 -38.43 -11.99
CA TYR A 234 -6.38 -39.01 -13.12
C TYR A 234 -6.12 -38.19 -14.38
N ASP A 235 -5.55 -38.84 -15.39
CA ASP A 235 -5.39 -38.29 -16.72
C ASP A 235 -6.74 -38.33 -17.46
N LYS A 236 -7.23 -37.16 -17.89
CA LYS A 236 -8.47 -37.03 -18.67
C LYS A 236 -8.22 -36.82 -20.17
N GLY A 237 -6.97 -36.75 -20.59
CA GLY A 237 -6.60 -36.49 -21.98
C GLY A 237 -6.81 -35.04 -22.39
N CYS A 238 -6.98 -34.83 -23.70
CA CYS A 238 -7.06 -33.52 -24.31
C CYS A 238 -8.42 -32.83 -24.10
N VAL A 239 -8.39 -31.53 -23.79
CA VAL A 239 -9.58 -30.73 -23.50
C VAL A 239 -10.08 -30.03 -24.76
N GLY A 240 -11.02 -30.64 -25.49
CA GLY A 240 -11.62 -30.03 -26.67
C GLY A 240 -10.66 -29.90 -27.86
N TYR A 241 -11.22 -29.70 -29.05
CA TYR A 241 -10.46 -29.64 -30.30
C TYR A 241 -9.78 -28.27 -30.46
N GLY A 242 -8.50 -28.24 -30.83
CA GLY A 242 -7.75 -27.01 -31.12
C GLY A 242 -7.19 -26.26 -29.91
N THR A 243 -7.47 -26.68 -28.68
CA THR A 243 -7.06 -25.96 -27.46
C THR A 243 -5.60 -26.21 -27.07
N ARG A 244 -5.02 -27.33 -27.50
CA ARG A 244 -3.69 -27.83 -27.07
C ARG A 244 -3.55 -27.96 -25.54
N LEU A 245 -4.66 -28.22 -24.85
CA LEU A 245 -4.70 -28.41 -23.40
C LEU A 245 -4.93 -29.87 -23.06
N HIS A 246 -4.22 -30.35 -22.05
CA HIS A 246 -4.33 -31.68 -21.47
C HIS A 246 -4.74 -31.57 -20.00
N ARG A 247 -5.78 -32.30 -19.60
CA ARG A 247 -6.39 -32.18 -18.28
C ARG A 247 -6.01 -33.31 -17.36
N PHE A 248 -5.58 -32.93 -16.16
CA PHE A 248 -5.42 -33.82 -15.03
C PHE A 248 -6.42 -33.45 -13.93
N GLU A 249 -6.90 -34.45 -13.19
CA GLU A 249 -7.81 -34.26 -12.07
C GLU A 249 -7.33 -35.02 -10.84
N ALA A 250 -7.51 -34.46 -9.66
CA ALA A 250 -7.24 -35.16 -8.41
C ALA A 250 -8.24 -34.72 -7.34
N ARG A 251 -8.67 -35.68 -6.51
CA ARG A 251 -9.53 -35.40 -5.37
C ARG A 251 -8.74 -34.76 -4.24
N LEU A 252 -9.29 -33.72 -3.62
CA LEU A 252 -8.76 -33.10 -2.42
C LEU A 252 -9.21 -33.87 -1.17
N TRP A 253 -8.26 -34.23 -0.33
CA TRP A 253 -8.47 -34.96 0.92
C TRP A 253 -8.06 -34.13 2.13
N ASN A 254 -8.43 -34.60 3.33
CA ASN A 254 -8.15 -33.95 4.61
C ASN A 254 -8.80 -32.55 4.76
N LEU A 255 -10.00 -32.39 4.22
CA LEU A 255 -10.89 -31.25 4.52
C LEU A 255 -11.62 -31.52 5.84
N GLN A 256 -11.65 -30.52 6.72
CA GLN A 256 -12.43 -30.59 7.96
C GLN A 256 -13.90 -30.26 7.69
N LYS A 257 -14.73 -30.61 8.67
CA LYS A 257 -16.12 -30.20 8.68
C LYS A 257 -16.19 -28.67 8.79
N ASP A 258 -16.99 -28.05 7.93
CA ASP A 258 -17.22 -26.59 7.87
C ASP A 258 -16.03 -25.76 7.30
N ASP A 259 -15.01 -26.41 6.73
CA ASP A 259 -13.97 -25.71 5.96
C ASP A 259 -14.54 -25.09 4.69
N ASP A 260 -14.00 -23.94 4.28
CA ASP A 260 -14.27 -23.38 2.96
C ASP A 260 -13.51 -24.18 1.90
N TRP A 261 -14.14 -25.26 1.46
CA TRP A 261 -13.59 -26.16 0.44
C TRP A 261 -13.15 -25.42 -0.83
N THR A 262 -13.81 -24.31 -1.17
CA THR A 262 -13.50 -23.51 -2.37
C THR A 262 -12.13 -22.87 -2.20
N ASN A 263 -11.92 -22.21 -1.06
CA ASN A 263 -10.66 -21.55 -0.77
C ASN A 263 -9.53 -22.56 -0.52
N MET A 264 -9.82 -23.67 0.16
CA MET A 264 -8.86 -24.77 0.35
C MET A 264 -8.41 -25.32 -1.01
N CYS A 265 -9.34 -25.64 -1.92
CA CYS A 265 -9.00 -26.11 -3.26
C CYS A 265 -8.19 -25.08 -4.05
N GLY A 266 -8.58 -23.80 -3.99
CA GLY A 266 -7.90 -22.71 -4.70
C GLY A 266 -6.53 -22.31 -4.16
N THR A 267 -6.12 -22.83 -3.00
CA THR A 267 -4.84 -22.50 -2.35
C THR A 267 -3.94 -23.71 -2.11
N THR A 268 -4.42 -24.93 -2.36
CA THR A 268 -3.62 -26.15 -2.17
C THR A 268 -2.68 -26.35 -3.36
N PRO A 269 -1.35 -26.37 -3.14
CA PRO A 269 -0.38 -26.59 -4.21
C PRO A 269 -0.37 -28.06 -4.67
N ALA A 270 0.06 -28.29 -5.90
CA ALA A 270 0.25 -29.63 -6.46
C ALA A 270 1.58 -29.71 -7.22
N VAL A 271 2.16 -30.91 -7.29
CA VAL A 271 3.27 -31.20 -8.18
C VAL A 271 2.82 -32.26 -9.16
N ILE A 272 2.71 -31.91 -10.45
CA ILE A 272 2.22 -32.80 -11.50
C ILE A 272 3.33 -32.98 -12.52
N HIS A 273 3.79 -34.21 -12.74
CA HIS A 273 4.91 -34.53 -13.63
C HIS A 273 6.17 -33.67 -13.37
N GLY A 274 6.44 -33.35 -12.10
CA GLY A 274 7.58 -32.52 -11.70
C GLY A 274 7.36 -31.01 -11.83
N VAL A 275 6.20 -30.56 -12.32
CA VAL A 275 5.84 -29.14 -12.42
C VAL A 275 5.06 -28.73 -11.18
N HIS A 276 5.52 -27.68 -10.50
CA HIS A 276 4.84 -27.11 -9.35
C HIS A 276 3.70 -26.17 -9.79
N HIS A 277 2.51 -26.43 -9.28
CA HIS A 277 1.33 -25.60 -9.42
C HIS A 277 0.95 -25.03 -8.07
N ALA A 278 0.90 -23.70 -7.95
CA ALA A 278 0.46 -23.04 -6.72
C ALA A 278 -1.02 -23.32 -6.39
N LYS A 279 -1.83 -23.59 -7.42
CA LYS A 279 -3.26 -23.92 -7.32
C LYS A 279 -3.75 -24.67 -8.57
N PRO A 280 -4.90 -25.36 -8.52
CA PRO A 280 -5.57 -25.90 -9.70
C PRO A 280 -6.09 -24.78 -10.62
N THR A 281 -6.29 -25.13 -11.90
CA THR A 281 -6.97 -24.26 -12.86
C THR A 281 -8.44 -24.11 -12.50
N TYR A 282 -9.08 -25.19 -12.06
CA TYR A 282 -10.49 -25.21 -11.65
C TYR A 282 -10.71 -26.08 -10.42
N CYS A 283 -11.73 -25.75 -9.65
CA CYS A 283 -12.20 -26.50 -8.49
C CYS A 283 -13.67 -26.87 -8.70
N GLU A 284 -14.03 -28.12 -8.44
CA GLU A 284 -15.39 -28.61 -8.61
C GLU A 284 -15.82 -29.52 -7.45
N TYR A 285 -17.02 -29.26 -6.90
CA TYR A 285 -17.69 -30.12 -5.93
C TYR A 285 -18.48 -31.20 -6.68
N ARG A 286 -18.07 -32.47 -6.58
CA ARG A 286 -18.73 -33.61 -7.29
C ARG A 286 -19.66 -34.44 -6.40
N GLY A 287 -20.24 -33.84 -5.37
CA GLY A 287 -21.15 -34.53 -4.44
C GLY A 287 -20.43 -35.14 -3.23
N ALA A 288 -21.22 -35.60 -2.25
CA ALA A 288 -20.70 -36.10 -0.97
C ALA A 288 -19.78 -37.32 -1.12
N PHE A 289 -19.98 -38.16 -2.15
CA PHE A 289 -19.19 -39.37 -2.37
C PHE A 289 -17.83 -39.09 -3.03
N TYR A 290 -17.77 -38.14 -3.97
CA TYR A 290 -16.55 -37.82 -4.72
C TYR A 290 -15.78 -36.62 -4.15
N GLY A 291 -16.43 -35.78 -3.35
CA GLY A 291 -15.80 -34.64 -2.69
C GLY A 291 -15.33 -33.57 -3.68
N MET A 292 -14.25 -32.87 -3.31
CA MET A 292 -13.69 -31.76 -4.08
C MET A 292 -12.66 -32.30 -5.05
N VAL A 293 -12.70 -31.82 -6.28
CA VAL A 293 -11.74 -32.17 -7.32
C VAL A 293 -11.06 -30.91 -7.81
N GLY A 294 -9.73 -30.92 -7.78
CA GLY A 294 -8.89 -29.95 -8.47
C GLY A 294 -8.63 -30.44 -9.89
N MET A 295 -8.62 -29.51 -10.84
CA MET A 295 -8.34 -29.78 -12.25
C MET A 295 -7.22 -28.88 -12.75
N TRP A 296 -6.26 -29.45 -13.47
CA TRP A 296 -5.14 -28.73 -14.06
C TRP A 296 -5.14 -28.93 -15.56
N ASP A 297 -5.26 -27.83 -16.29
CA ASP A 297 -5.11 -27.80 -17.74
C ASP A 297 -3.68 -27.35 -18.07
N GLN A 298 -2.88 -28.26 -18.61
CA GLN A 298 -1.50 -28.01 -19.00
C GLN A 298 -1.37 -27.99 -20.51
N SER A 299 -0.47 -27.18 -21.04
CA SER A 299 -0.19 -27.16 -22.48
C SER A 299 0.47 -28.47 -22.92
N ASP A 300 -0.14 -29.15 -23.88
CA ASP A 300 0.42 -30.36 -24.50
C ASP A 300 0.28 -30.27 -26.03
N LEU A 301 1.41 -30.29 -26.73
CA LEU A 301 1.45 -30.24 -28.19
C LEU A 301 0.88 -31.51 -28.87
N ARG A 302 0.69 -32.58 -28.10
CA ARG A 302 0.02 -33.80 -28.57
C ARG A 302 -1.49 -33.61 -28.69
N CYS A 303 -2.05 -32.63 -27.98
CA CYS A 303 -3.45 -32.26 -28.10
C CYS A 303 -3.68 -31.35 -29.31
N ARG A 304 -4.61 -31.74 -30.19
CA ARG A 304 -4.89 -31.06 -31.47
C ARG A 304 -6.31 -30.54 -31.55
#